data_AF-A0ABD2NSN0-F1
#
_entry.id   AF-A0ABD2NSN0-F1
#
_cell.length_a   1.000
_cell.length_b   1.000
_cell.length_c   1.000
_cell.angle_alpha   90.00
_cell.angle_beta   90.00
_cell.angle_gamma   90.00
#
_symmetry.space_group_name_H-M   'P 1'
#
loop_
_entity.id
_entity.type
_entity.pdbx_description
1 polymer ?
#
loop_
_entity_poly.entity_id
_entity_poly.type
_entity_poly.pdbx_seq_one_letter_code
_entity_poly.pdbx_strand_id
1 'polypeptide(L)'
;MSPHGGHGNKCCDGDRHSHDSPEMGVEYSLYTKINKDNLECLNEDTEGSGKTIFKPWEERLNFNTVVQSDADEELLFNIPFTGNIKLKGIIVVGEEDGSHPSRMRIFKIDLL
;
A
#
# COMPACT_ATOMS: atom_id res chain seq x y z
N MET A 1 0.14 59.40 -26.06
CA MET A 1 -0.46 58.74 -27.24
C MET A 1 0.00 57.30 -27.25
N SER A 2 -0.92 56.36 -26.97
CA SER A 2 -0.71 54.93 -27.24
C SER A 2 -0.96 54.64 -28.73
N PRO A 3 -0.54 53.47 -29.24
CA PRO A 3 -1.55 52.42 -29.42
C PRO A 3 -1.07 50.99 -29.07
N HIS A 4 -2.06 50.10 -29.11
CA HIS A 4 -2.17 48.77 -28.52
C HIS A 4 -1.60 47.64 -29.40
N GLY A 5 -1.39 46.47 -28.81
CA GLY A 5 -1.30 45.18 -29.49
C GLY A 5 -1.22 44.02 -28.51
N GLY A 6 -2.37 43.48 -28.08
CA GLY A 6 -2.43 42.27 -27.25
C GLY A 6 -2.37 40.99 -28.07
N HIS A 7 -2.03 39.87 -27.43
CA HIS A 7 -2.50 38.50 -27.74
C HIS A 7 -1.88 37.51 -26.73
N GLY A 8 -2.67 36.55 -26.27
CA GLY A 8 -2.14 35.22 -25.90
C GLY A 8 -2.24 34.82 -24.43
N ASN A 9 -3.44 34.41 -24.01
CA ASN A 9 -3.66 33.48 -22.91
C ASN A 9 -2.77 32.23 -23.08
N LYS A 10 -1.89 31.90 -22.13
CA LYS A 10 -1.29 30.56 -22.03
C LYS A 10 -1.16 30.13 -20.58
N CYS A 11 -1.92 29.08 -20.30
CA CYS A 11 -2.10 28.39 -19.05
C CYS A 11 -0.86 27.56 -18.65
N CYS A 12 -0.86 27.15 -17.38
CA CYS A 12 -0.20 25.95 -16.82
C CYS A 12 1.34 25.99 -16.67
N ASP A 13 1.80 26.33 -15.48
CA ASP A 13 3.01 25.74 -14.88
C ASP A 13 2.49 25.07 -13.60
N GLY A 14 2.39 23.76 -13.48
CA GLY A 14 3.29 22.74 -14.00
C GLY A 14 3.54 21.79 -12.85
N ASP A 15 2.46 21.22 -12.31
CA ASP A 15 2.45 20.12 -11.35
C ASP A 15 3.36 19.01 -11.89
N ARG A 16 4.54 18.85 -11.29
CA ARG A 16 5.46 17.76 -11.62
C ARG A 16 6.06 17.16 -10.35
N HIS A 17 5.19 16.69 -9.46
CA HIS A 17 5.50 15.55 -8.61
C HIS A 17 5.40 14.27 -9.45
N SER A 18 6.29 14.11 -10.42
CA SER A 18 6.41 12.86 -11.18
C SER A 18 7.55 12.04 -10.56
N HIS A 19 7.23 11.32 -9.49
CA HIS A 19 8.13 10.35 -8.85
C HIS A 19 7.42 8.99 -8.74
N ASP A 20 6.79 8.54 -9.82
CA ASP A 20 6.22 7.20 -9.94
C ASP A 20 6.92 6.42 -11.05
N SER A 21 8.26 6.32 -10.99
CA SER A 21 8.91 5.25 -11.75
C SER A 21 8.69 3.93 -11.00
N PRO A 22 8.32 2.84 -11.69
CA PRO A 22 8.17 1.51 -11.09
C PRO A 22 9.41 1.05 -10.29
N GLU A 23 10.58 1.58 -10.67
CA GLU A 23 11.89 1.30 -10.06
C GLU A 23 11.97 1.72 -8.59
N MET A 24 11.28 2.78 -8.15
CA MET A 24 11.27 3.16 -6.72
C MET A 24 10.46 2.20 -5.85
N GLY A 25 9.41 1.58 -6.37
CA GLY A 25 8.62 0.59 -5.62
C GLY A 25 9.47 -0.59 -5.16
N VAL A 26 10.49 -0.94 -5.95
CA VAL A 26 11.49 -1.97 -5.62
C VAL A 26 12.46 -1.48 -4.56
N GLU A 27 13.01 -0.27 -4.70
CA GLU A 27 13.99 0.28 -3.75
C GLU A 27 13.42 0.50 -2.34
N TYR A 28 12.11 0.77 -2.23
CA TYR A 28 11.45 1.03 -0.94
C TYR A 28 10.59 -0.12 -0.41
N SER A 29 10.58 -1.27 -1.08
CA SER A 29 9.79 -2.41 -0.62
C SER A 29 10.30 -2.94 0.73
N LEU A 30 9.40 -3.00 1.71
CA LEU A 30 9.69 -3.59 3.02
C LEU A 30 9.46 -5.10 3.07
N TYR A 31 9.08 -5.74 1.94
CA TYR A 31 8.70 -7.15 1.88
C TYR A 31 9.74 -8.09 2.51
N THR A 32 11.03 -7.90 2.19
CA THR A 32 12.13 -8.72 2.73
C THR A 32 12.46 -8.42 4.19
N LYS A 33 11.88 -7.36 4.76
CA LYS A 33 12.06 -6.95 6.16
C LYS A 33 10.96 -7.46 7.06
N ILE A 34 9.88 -8.02 6.51
CA ILE A 34 8.80 -8.62 7.30
C ILE A 34 9.30 -9.92 7.93
N ASN A 35 9.12 -10.06 9.24
CA ASN A 35 9.30 -11.33 9.93
C ASN A 35 8.05 -12.18 9.71
N LYS A 36 8.08 -13.02 8.68
CA LYS A 36 6.94 -13.86 8.27
C LYS A 36 6.58 -14.95 9.28
N ASP A 37 7.57 -15.44 10.02
CA ASP A 37 7.37 -16.51 11.00
C ASP A 37 6.45 -16.03 12.14
N ASN A 38 6.68 -14.80 12.61
CA ASN A 38 5.91 -14.17 13.68
C ASN A 38 4.80 -13.23 13.19
N LEU A 39 4.53 -13.16 11.88
CA LEU A 39 3.40 -12.40 11.35
C LEU A 39 2.10 -13.08 11.76
N GLU A 40 1.13 -12.31 12.24
CA GLU A 40 -0.19 -12.82 12.62
C GLU A 40 -1.29 -12.07 11.87
N CYS A 41 -2.33 -12.79 11.48
CA CYS A 41 -3.57 -12.26 10.95
C CYS A 41 -4.71 -12.78 11.83
N LEU A 42 -5.52 -11.88 12.37
CA LEU A 42 -6.72 -12.23 13.12
C LEU A 42 -7.95 -12.03 12.24
N ASN A 43 -8.98 -12.84 12.52
CA ASN A 43 -10.27 -12.85 11.83
C ASN A 43 -10.18 -13.26 10.34
N GLU A 44 -9.13 -13.99 9.97
CA GLU A 44 -9.06 -14.65 8.65
C GLU A 44 -9.96 -15.90 8.63
N ASP A 45 -10.72 -16.07 7.56
CA ASP A 45 -11.58 -17.25 7.33
C ASP A 45 -10.75 -18.55 7.23
N THR A 46 -9.64 -18.47 6.51
CA THR A 46 -8.69 -19.58 6.36
C THR A 46 -7.41 -19.27 7.12
N GLU A 47 -7.07 -20.10 8.11
CA GLU A 47 -5.87 -19.96 8.94
C GLU A 47 -4.59 -19.87 8.08
N GLY A 48 -3.80 -18.83 8.33
CA GLY A 48 -2.54 -18.55 7.64
C GLY A 48 -2.67 -17.85 6.29
N SER A 49 -3.87 -17.66 5.75
CA SER A 49 -4.08 -17.01 4.45
C SER A 49 -3.56 -15.57 4.41
N GLY A 50 -3.73 -14.81 5.49
CA GLY A 50 -3.24 -13.44 5.65
C GLY A 50 -1.72 -13.31 5.54
N LYS A 51 -0.96 -14.37 5.83
CA LYS A 51 0.51 -14.36 5.64
C LYS A 51 0.90 -14.43 4.16
N THR A 52 0.05 -15.02 3.33
CA THR A 52 0.34 -15.32 1.91
C THR A 52 0.12 -14.13 0.98
N ILE A 53 -0.52 -13.06 1.46
CA ILE A 53 -0.82 -11.87 0.65
C ILE A 53 0.33 -10.86 0.62
N PHE A 54 1.32 -10.97 1.51
CA PHE A 54 2.55 -10.18 1.43
C PHE A 54 3.44 -10.74 0.32
N LYS A 55 3.68 -9.93 -0.71
CA LYS A 55 4.32 -10.37 -1.97
C LYS A 55 5.49 -9.44 -2.36
N PRO A 56 6.47 -9.94 -3.14
CA PRO A 56 7.42 -9.08 -3.83
C PRO A 56 6.68 -8.07 -4.73
N TRP A 57 7.35 -6.95 -5.04
CA TRP A 57 6.78 -5.89 -5.89
C TRP A 57 6.29 -6.40 -7.25
N GLU A 58 7.01 -7.33 -7.86
CA GLU A 58 6.67 -7.90 -9.17
C GLU A 58 5.41 -8.77 -9.15
N GLU A 59 5.07 -9.34 -7.99
CA GLU A 59 3.90 -10.20 -7.81
C GLU A 59 2.72 -9.45 -7.18
N ARG A 60 2.81 -8.12 -7.01
CA ARG A 60 1.79 -7.33 -6.29
C ARG A 60 0.39 -7.39 -6.91
N LEU A 61 0.28 -7.74 -8.19
CA LEU A 61 -0.98 -7.91 -8.94
C LEU A 61 -1.33 -9.39 -9.18
N ASN A 62 -0.66 -10.32 -8.50
CA ASN A 62 -1.01 -11.74 -8.55
C ASN A 62 -2.11 -12.02 -7.52
N PHE A 63 -3.32 -12.36 -7.98
CA PHE A 63 -4.48 -12.62 -7.11
C PHE A 63 -4.70 -14.11 -6.81
N ASN A 64 -3.72 -14.98 -7.08
CA ASN A 64 -3.82 -16.41 -6.76
C ASN A 64 -3.87 -16.68 -5.25
N THR A 65 -3.38 -15.74 -4.45
CA THR A 65 -3.52 -15.78 -2.99
C THR A 65 -4.20 -14.51 -2.51
N VAL A 66 -5.27 -14.71 -1.75
CA VAL A 66 -6.11 -13.66 -1.15
C VAL A 66 -6.38 -14.04 0.30
N VAL A 67 -6.84 -13.06 1.08
CA VAL A 67 -7.32 -13.25 2.45
C VAL A 67 -8.75 -12.78 2.51
N GLN A 68 -9.61 -13.57 3.13
CA GLN A 68 -11.00 -13.23 3.38
C GLN A 68 -11.21 -13.15 4.89
N SER A 69 -12.03 -12.20 5.34
CA SER A 69 -12.47 -12.20 6.72
C SER A 69 -13.55 -13.27 6.97
N ASP A 70 -13.60 -13.81 8.18
CA ASP A 70 -14.54 -14.86 8.57
C ASP A 70 -15.96 -14.30 8.79
N ALA A 71 -16.26 -13.83 10.01
CA ALA A 71 -17.62 -13.44 10.41
C ALA A 71 -17.91 -11.94 10.20
N ASP A 72 -16.94 -11.09 10.49
CA ASP A 72 -17.05 -9.62 10.39
C ASP A 72 -16.16 -9.09 9.26
N GLU A 73 -16.44 -7.89 8.73
CA GLU A 73 -15.70 -7.24 7.62
C GLU A 73 -14.33 -6.67 8.05
N GLU A 74 -13.78 -7.09 9.19
CA GLU A 74 -12.53 -6.56 9.75
C GLU A 74 -11.42 -7.62 9.74
N LEU A 75 -10.21 -7.23 9.34
CA LEU A 75 -8.99 -8.01 9.47
C LEU A 75 -7.97 -7.24 10.32
N LEU A 76 -7.26 -7.93 11.21
CA LEU A 76 -6.18 -7.33 11.99
C LEU A 76 -4.85 -8.01 11.65
N PHE A 77 -3.87 -7.22 11.21
CA PHE A 77 -2.53 -7.69 10.91
C PHE A 77 -1.52 -7.20 11.95
N ASN A 78 -0.83 -8.14 12.59
CA ASN A 78 0.37 -7.85 13.37
C ASN A 78 1.59 -8.16 12.49
N ILE A 79 2.29 -7.12 12.05
CA ILE A 79 3.39 -7.23 11.07
C ILE A 79 4.71 -6.86 11.77
N PRO A 80 5.41 -7.83 12.39
CA PRO A 80 6.75 -7.58 12.92
C PRO A 80 7.77 -7.43 11.79
N PHE A 81 8.72 -6.53 11.98
CA PHE A 81 9.87 -6.35 11.09
C PHE A 81 11.14 -6.92 11.73
N THR A 82 12.06 -7.43 10.91
CA THR A 82 13.34 -8.01 11.35
C THR A 82 14.38 -6.95 11.76
N GLY A 83 14.01 -5.67 11.72
CA GLY A 83 14.86 -4.57 12.16
C GLY A 83 14.14 -3.23 12.06
N ASN A 84 14.88 -2.15 12.34
CA ASN A 84 14.33 -0.80 12.27
C ASN A 84 13.99 -0.42 10.83
N ILE A 85 12.74 -0.03 10.61
CA ILE A 85 12.25 0.44 9.32
C ILE A 85 11.66 1.83 9.45
N LYS A 86 11.54 2.52 8.31
CA LYS A 86 10.74 3.75 8.20
C LYS A 86 9.60 3.46 7.23
N LEU A 87 8.38 3.39 7.76
CA LEU A 87 7.18 3.23 6.95
C LEU A 87 6.88 4.54 6.22
N LYS A 88 6.93 4.53 4.89
CA LYS A 88 6.65 5.72 4.04
C LYS A 88 5.27 5.65 3.38
N GLY A 89 4.77 4.45 3.14
CA GLY A 89 3.49 4.22 2.49
C GLY A 89 3.06 2.77 2.65
N ILE A 90 1.76 2.53 2.46
CA ILE A 90 1.15 1.21 2.42
C ILE A 90 0.34 1.14 1.13
N ILE A 91 0.40 0.00 0.45
CA ILE A 91 -0.43 -0.29 -0.70
C ILE A 91 -1.36 -1.42 -0.31
N VAL A 92 -2.65 -1.20 -0.49
CA VAL A 92 -3.70 -2.20 -0.28
C VAL A 92 -4.37 -2.43 -1.63
N VAL A 93 -4.53 -3.68 -2.01
CA VAL A 93 -5.18 -4.09 -3.25
C VAL A 93 -6.29 -5.06 -2.88
N GLY A 94 -7.48 -4.82 -3.42
CA GLY A 94 -8.65 -5.68 -3.27
C GLY A 94 -9.45 -5.68 -4.57
N GLU A 95 -10.46 -6.54 -4.63
CA GLU A 95 -11.33 -6.69 -5.80
C GLU A 95 -12.32 -5.52 -5.95
N GLU A 96 -12.81 -5.32 -7.18
CA GLU A 96 -13.80 -4.27 -7.51
C GLU A 96 -15.26 -4.66 -7.16
N ASP A 97 -15.47 -5.80 -6.51
CA ASP A 97 -16.78 -6.33 -6.13
C ASP A 97 -17.34 -5.77 -4.82
N GLY A 98 -16.59 -4.86 -4.18
CA GLY A 98 -16.94 -4.25 -2.90
C GLY A 98 -16.42 -4.99 -1.67
N SER A 99 -15.66 -6.08 -1.84
CA SER A 99 -15.00 -6.82 -0.74
C SER A 99 -13.72 -6.14 -0.22
N HIS A 100 -13.29 -5.05 -0.85
CA HIS A 100 -12.10 -4.31 -0.44
C HIS A 100 -12.33 -3.48 0.84
N PRO A 101 -11.29 -3.27 1.67
CA PRO A 101 -11.44 -2.49 2.88
C PRO A 101 -11.74 -1.02 2.56
N SER A 102 -12.82 -0.48 3.16
CA SER A 102 -13.19 0.93 3.05
C SER A 102 -12.37 1.85 3.98
N ARG A 103 -11.73 1.27 5.00
CA ARG A 103 -10.97 2.00 6.02
C ARG A 103 -9.79 1.18 6.51
N MET A 104 -8.63 1.82 6.64
CA MET A 104 -7.45 1.25 7.27
C MET A 104 -7.01 2.10 8.46
N ARG A 105 -6.60 1.45 9.55
CA ARG A 105 -5.99 2.09 10.73
C ARG A 105 -4.63 1.46 10.96
N ILE A 106 -3.63 2.28 11.24
CA ILE A 106 -2.27 1.84 11.48
C ILE A 106 -1.90 2.21 12.91
N PHE A 107 -1.35 1.24 13.62
CA PHE A 107 -0.84 1.42 14.97
C PHE A 107 0.62 0.96 15.00
N LYS A 108 1.48 1.75 15.65
CA LYS A 108 2.84 1.33 15.97
C LYS A 108 2.84 0.80 17.39
N ILE A 109 3.18 -0.47 17.56
CA ILE A 109 3.35 -1.09 18.87
C ILE A 109 4.84 -1.11 19.16
N ASP A 110 5.27 -0.30 20.13
CA ASP A 110 6.62 -0.34 20.65
C ASP A 110 6.65 -1.38 21.78
N LEU A 111 7.18 -2.57 21.51
CA LEU A 111 7.51 -3.53 22.56
C LEU A 111 8.77 -3.01 23.26
N LEU A 112 8.62 -2.57 24.52
CA LEU A 112 9.71 -2.15 25.42
C LEU A 112 10.59 -3.35 25.84
#